data_AF-A0A7X1GY42-F1
#
_entry.id   AF-A0A7X1GY42-F1
#
_cell.length_a   1.000
_cell.length_b   1.000
_cell.length_c   1.000
_cell.angle_alpha   90.00
_cell.angle_beta   90.00
_cell.angle_gamma   90.00
#
_symmetry.space_group_name_H-M   'P 1'
#
loop_
_entity.id
_entity.type
_entity.pdbx_description
1 polymer ?
#
loop_
_entity_poly.entity_id
_entity_poly.type
_entity_poly.pdbx_seq_one_letter_code
_entity_poly.pdbx_strand_id
1 'polypeptide(L)'
;MSDETIKSLRQAFMKERRGNQEECPMADKVSEYAFGDLDPDNHKKIQEHLKGCQYCLDLYMDIKMSEAEASPIEEEHLKDLPRFQKLLETKKSRTSSFFLKFRGVMTDFFNQGFSLKPIAAFASVFLVVVIGIYTLQYSSSSGDFDINILLHGRTQIGFRGGQPEFHNFTVDPNGKLNSEDYFKFEISIDDSAFIYVIFQDSSGNIELLQKGFIEGGKTIFLPENEKWFHLDHNIGKERLYIIASADEIPDFSQKVNNFDIEGIDSIEKIFPKATVNAFSFEHK
;
A
#
# COMPACT_ATOMS: atom_id res chain seq x y z
N MET A 1 31.93 6.71 10.95
CA MET A 1 31.95 7.20 12.35
C MET A 1 31.62 6.03 13.27
N SER A 2 32.16 5.93 14.49
CA SER A 2 31.73 4.88 15.43
C SER A 2 30.38 5.25 16.08
N ASP A 3 29.54 4.26 16.34
CA ASP A 3 28.23 4.43 17.00
C ASP A 3 28.31 5.16 18.35
N GLU A 4 29.44 5.01 19.03
CA GLU A 4 29.74 5.68 20.30
C GLU A 4 29.81 7.20 20.15
N THR A 5 30.29 7.69 19.00
CA THR A 5 30.39 9.12 18.71
C THR A 5 29.01 9.74 18.49
N ILE A 6 28.12 9.01 17.80
CA ILE A 6 26.73 9.43 17.56
C ILE A 6 25.96 9.47 18.89
N LYS A 7 26.17 8.48 19.76
CA LYS A 7 25.52 8.40 21.07
C LYS A 7 25.94 9.54 22.00
N SER A 8 27.23 9.90 21.99
CA SER A 8 27.77 11.03 22.76
C SER A 8 27.19 12.37 22.30
N LEU A 9 27.06 12.59 20.98
CA LEU A 9 26.45 13.79 20.42
C LEU A 9 24.99 13.92 20.87
N ARG A 10 24.20 12.85 20.73
CA ARG A 10 22.78 12.84 21.13
C ARG A 10 22.57 13.21 22.60
N GLN A 11 23.47 12.80 23.50
CA GLN A 11 23.39 13.13 24.92
C GLN A 11 23.75 14.60 25.22
N ALA A 12 24.69 15.20 24.51
CA ALA A 12 25.06 16.60 24.69
C ALA A 12 23.92 17.55 24.28
N PHE A 13 23.18 17.21 23.22
CA PHE A 13 22.15 18.07 22.65
C PHE A 13 20.82 18.11 23.40
N MET A 14 20.51 17.09 24.21
CA MET A 14 19.30 17.11 25.05
C MET A 14 19.34 18.19 26.16
N LYS A 15 20.50 18.83 26.42
CA LYS A 15 20.73 19.70 27.58
C LYS A 15 20.68 21.21 27.28
N GLU A 16 20.80 21.65 26.03
CA GLU A 16 20.78 23.08 25.68
C GLU A 16 19.68 23.40 24.66
N ARG A 17 18.58 23.97 25.14
CA ARG A 17 17.47 24.44 24.30
C ARG A 17 17.56 25.97 24.17
N ARG A 18 18.24 26.48 23.14
CA ARG A 18 18.28 27.91 22.82
C ARG A 18 18.15 28.19 21.32
N GLY A 19 17.15 29.02 21.01
CA GLY A 19 17.13 29.96 19.88
C GLY A 19 17.11 29.35 18.48
N ASN A 20 15.92 29.29 17.87
CA ASN A 20 15.73 29.09 16.44
C ASN A 20 16.52 30.15 15.65
N GLN A 21 17.69 29.80 15.14
CA GLN A 21 18.22 30.38 13.92
C GLN A 21 17.83 29.43 12.79
N GLU A 22 16.88 29.85 11.97
CA GLU A 22 16.25 28.99 10.95
C GLU A 22 17.16 28.69 9.75
N GLU A 23 18.29 29.38 9.60
CA GLU A 23 19.24 29.12 8.52
C GLU A 23 20.67 29.07 9.05
N CYS A 24 21.27 27.87 8.99
CA CYS A 24 22.68 27.69 9.27
C CYS A 24 23.50 27.81 7.97
N PRO A 25 24.52 28.66 7.87
CA PRO A 25 25.34 28.81 6.66
C PRO A 25 26.16 27.56 6.31
N MET A 26 26.21 26.57 7.20
CA MET A 26 26.88 25.29 6.97
C MET A 26 25.94 24.20 6.45
N ALA A 27 24.64 24.47 6.31
CA ALA A 27 23.62 23.48 5.93
C ALA A 27 23.96 22.74 4.63
N ASP A 28 24.35 23.48 3.58
CA ASP A 28 24.68 22.91 2.26
C ASP A 28 25.83 21.90 2.34
N LYS A 29 26.78 22.12 3.27
CA LYS A 29 27.95 21.24 3.46
C LYS A 29 27.65 20.00 4.28
N VAL A 30 26.52 19.96 4.99
CA VAL A 30 26.10 18.78 5.77
C VAL A 30 25.75 17.62 4.84
N SER A 31 25.10 17.89 3.70
CA SER A 31 24.77 16.85 2.73
C SER A 31 26.03 16.24 2.12
N GLU A 32 26.99 17.07 1.71
CA GLU A 32 28.31 16.61 1.21
C GLU A 32 29.05 15.78 2.27
N TYR A 33 28.99 16.21 3.54
CA TYR A 33 29.55 15.46 4.67
C TYR A 33 28.87 14.10 4.84
N ALA A 34 27.55 14.03 4.71
CA ALA A 34 26.78 12.80 4.88
C ALA A 34 27.13 11.77 3.81
N PHE A 35 27.31 12.18 2.56
CA PHE A 35 27.70 11.28 1.45
C PHE A 35 29.21 10.95 1.43
N GLY A 36 30.02 11.63 2.23
CA GLY A 36 31.47 11.41 2.30
C GLY A 36 32.26 12.12 1.21
N ASP A 37 31.68 13.12 0.57
CA ASP A 37 32.27 13.84 -0.58
C ASP A 37 33.14 15.05 -0.18
N LEU A 38 33.29 15.32 1.13
CA LEU A 38 34.11 16.43 1.63
C LEU A 38 35.60 16.09 1.70
N ASP A 39 36.44 17.09 1.41
CA ASP A 39 37.86 17.03 1.68
C ASP A 39 38.16 16.92 3.20
N PRO A 40 39.33 16.37 3.59
CA PRO A 40 39.66 16.14 5.00
C PRO A 40 39.63 17.41 5.88
N ASP A 41 39.95 18.58 5.33
CA ASP A 41 40.00 19.83 6.09
C ASP A 41 38.58 20.34 6.40
N ASN A 42 37.64 20.17 5.48
CA ASN A 42 36.23 20.48 5.70
C ASN A 42 35.52 19.41 6.54
N HIS A 43 35.94 18.15 6.46
CA HIS A 43 35.38 17.06 7.26
C HIS A 43 35.44 17.36 8.77
N LYS A 44 36.62 17.80 9.27
CA LYS A 44 36.78 18.14 10.69
C LYS A 44 35.95 19.36 11.10
N LYS A 45 35.86 20.37 10.24
CA LYS A 45 35.07 21.59 10.50
C LYS A 45 33.58 21.28 10.64
N ILE A 46 33.03 20.47 9.74
CA ILE A 46 31.62 20.05 9.81
C ILE A 46 31.40 19.14 11.00
N GLN A 47 32.31 18.22 11.30
CA GLN A 47 32.21 17.37 12.49
C GLN A 47 32.17 18.19 13.79
N GLU A 48 32.98 19.24 13.92
CA GLU A 48 32.94 20.15 15.06
C GLU A 48 31.65 20.99 15.09
N HIS A 49 31.19 21.45 13.92
CA HIS A 49 29.95 22.22 13.78
C HIS A 49 28.70 21.40 14.18
N LEU A 50 28.63 20.13 13.77
CA LEU A 50 27.56 19.20 14.13
C LEU A 50 27.46 18.96 15.64
N LYS A 51 28.48 19.32 16.44
CA LYS A 51 28.43 19.25 17.92
C LYS A 51 27.77 20.46 18.57
N GLY A 52 27.59 21.56 17.83
CA GLY A 52 27.02 22.81 18.34
C GLY A 52 25.78 23.31 17.59
N CYS A 53 25.46 22.75 16.41
CA CYS A 53 24.32 23.17 15.61
C CYS A 53 23.28 22.05 15.48
N GLN A 54 22.15 22.21 16.17
CA GLN A 54 21.05 21.22 16.15
C GLN A 54 20.48 21.06 14.74
N TYR A 55 20.24 22.16 14.03
CA TYR A 55 19.68 22.13 12.67
C TYR A 55 20.52 21.26 11.72
N CYS A 56 21.84 21.42 11.74
CA CYS A 56 22.75 20.64 10.91
C CYS A 56 22.81 19.16 11.35
N LEU A 57 22.68 18.89 12.65
CA LEU A 57 22.63 17.51 13.15
C LEU A 57 21.36 16.79 12.71
N ASP A 58 20.21 17.45 12.82
CA ASP A 58 18.93 16.88 12.41
C ASP A 58 18.96 16.58 10.89
N LEU A 59 19.43 17.53 10.07
CA LEU A 59 19.64 17.34 8.63
C LEU A 59 20.56 16.15 8.31
N TYR A 60 21.67 15.99 9.04
CA TYR A 60 22.57 14.85 8.87
C TYR A 60 21.88 13.51 9.18
N MET A 61 21.10 13.45 10.26
CA MET A 61 20.39 12.24 10.68
C MET A 61 19.32 11.82 9.68
N ASP A 62 18.57 12.77 9.14
CA ASP A 62 17.55 12.52 8.11
C ASP A 62 18.17 11.89 6.87
N ILE A 63 19.29 12.44 6.37
CA ILE A 63 20.01 11.89 5.22
C ILE A 63 20.48 10.46 5.49
N LYS A 64 21.03 10.18 6.68
CA LYS A 64 21.50 8.84 7.04
C LYS A 64 20.38 7.83 7.21
N MET A 65 19.22 8.26 7.67
CA MET A 65 18.03 7.41 7.74
C MET A 65 17.53 7.06 6.34
N SER A 66 17.43 8.04 5.43
CA SER A 66 17.07 7.79 4.04
C SER A 66 18.07 6.89 3.31
N GLU A 67 19.38 7.01 3.59
CA GLU A 67 20.40 6.11 3.04
C GLU A 67 20.21 4.67 3.54
N ALA A 68 19.87 4.49 4.82
CA ALA A 68 19.58 3.18 5.39
C ALA A 68 18.30 2.55 4.81
N GLU A 69 17.27 3.36 4.54
CA GLU A 69 16.03 2.92 3.88
C GLU A 69 16.22 2.58 2.40
N ALA A 70 17.10 3.32 1.71
CA ALA A 70 17.38 3.13 0.30
C ALA A 70 18.39 2.00 0.01
N SER A 71 19.17 1.59 1.01
CA SER A 71 20.11 0.48 0.86
C SER A 71 19.34 -0.82 0.66
N PRO A 72 19.47 -1.51 -0.48
CA PRO A 72 18.77 -2.76 -0.72
C PRO A 72 19.20 -3.76 0.35
N ILE A 73 18.23 -4.38 1.02
CA ILE A 73 18.44 -5.49 1.94
C ILE A 73 19.35 -6.50 1.22
N GLU A 74 20.60 -6.63 1.67
CA GLU A 74 21.53 -7.61 1.13
C GLU A 74 20.83 -8.99 1.16
N GLU A 75 20.62 -9.57 -0.01
CA GLU A 75 19.92 -10.85 -0.24
C GLU A 75 20.55 -12.05 0.50
N GLU A 76 21.64 -11.84 1.23
CA GLU A 76 22.37 -12.89 1.92
C GLU A 76 21.62 -13.47 3.13
N HIS A 77 20.63 -12.76 3.69
CA HIS A 77 19.84 -13.23 4.84
C HIS A 77 18.51 -13.94 4.49
N LEU A 78 18.19 -14.11 3.19
CA LEU A 78 16.91 -14.70 2.75
C LEU A 78 16.98 -16.20 2.39
N LYS A 79 18.11 -16.88 2.63
CA LYS A 79 18.25 -18.32 2.36
C LYS A 79 17.51 -19.26 3.33
N ASP A 80 17.01 -18.75 4.45
CA ASP A 80 16.44 -19.58 5.52
C ASP A 80 14.90 -19.58 5.61
N LEU A 81 14.19 -18.98 4.66
CA LEU A 81 12.71 -18.97 4.66
C LEU A 81 12.12 -19.83 3.51
N PRO A 82 11.91 -21.14 3.72
CA PRO A 82 11.34 -22.06 2.71
C PRO A 82 9.89 -21.72 2.29
N ARG A 83 9.23 -20.77 2.97
CA ARG A 83 7.86 -20.35 2.66
C ARG A 83 7.74 -19.48 1.40
N PHE A 84 8.82 -18.77 1.01
CA PHE A 84 8.80 -17.84 -0.13
C PHE A 84 9.03 -18.52 -1.50
N GLN A 85 9.81 -19.61 -1.56
CA GLN A 85 10.03 -20.33 -2.82
C GLN A 85 8.76 -20.95 -3.40
N LYS A 86 7.81 -21.35 -2.53
CA LYS A 86 6.53 -21.94 -2.94
C LYS A 86 5.62 -20.92 -3.66
N LEU A 87 5.79 -19.62 -3.41
CA LEU A 87 5.03 -18.57 -4.08
C LEU A 87 5.63 -18.19 -5.44
N LEU A 88 6.95 -18.27 -5.60
CA LEU A 88 7.64 -17.97 -6.86
C LEU A 88 7.48 -19.07 -7.92
N GLU A 89 7.42 -20.35 -7.53
CA GLU A 89 7.23 -21.44 -8.50
C GLU A 89 5.80 -21.56 -9.04
N THR A 90 4.79 -21.14 -8.26
CA THR A 90 3.38 -21.26 -8.65
C THR A 90 3.01 -20.32 -9.81
N LYS A 91 3.74 -19.21 -10.00
CA LYS A 91 3.48 -18.22 -11.07
C LYS A 91 4.10 -18.58 -12.42
N LYS A 92 5.08 -19.51 -12.47
CA LYS A 92 5.86 -19.79 -13.68
C LYS A 92 5.29 -20.90 -14.58
N SER A 93 4.35 -21.72 -14.10
CA SER A 93 3.86 -22.90 -14.82
C SER A 93 2.56 -22.70 -15.63
N ARG A 94 1.89 -21.55 -15.53
CA ARG A 94 0.57 -21.35 -16.16
C ARG A 94 0.61 -20.67 -17.54
N THR A 95 1.69 -19.98 -17.89
CA THR A 95 1.76 -19.12 -19.09
C THR A 95 2.39 -19.78 -20.33
N SER A 96 3.07 -20.93 -20.21
CA SER A 96 3.83 -21.52 -21.33
C SER A 96 3.01 -22.46 -22.23
N SER A 97 1.93 -23.07 -21.72
CA SER A 97 1.14 -24.08 -22.47
C SER A 97 0.30 -23.48 -23.60
N PHE A 98 -0.19 -22.24 -23.42
CA PHE A 98 -1.06 -21.60 -24.41
C PHE A 98 -0.28 -21.06 -25.61
N PHE A 99 0.90 -20.46 -25.38
CA PHE A 99 1.73 -19.87 -26.43
C PHE A 99 2.33 -20.91 -27.39
N LEU A 100 2.65 -22.10 -26.89
CA LEU A 100 3.19 -23.20 -27.71
C LEU A 100 2.15 -23.79 -28.66
N LYS A 101 0.86 -23.81 -28.28
CA LYS A 101 -0.22 -24.25 -29.18
C LYS A 101 -0.53 -23.22 -30.26
N PHE A 102 -0.45 -21.93 -29.92
CA PHE A 102 -0.71 -20.85 -30.87
C PHE A 102 0.36 -20.76 -31.99
N ARG A 103 1.62 -21.09 -31.65
CA ARG A 103 2.72 -21.07 -32.62
C ARG A 103 2.58 -22.14 -33.71
N GLY A 104 2.08 -23.33 -33.37
CA GLY A 104 1.90 -24.44 -34.33
C GLY A 104 0.86 -24.16 -35.40
N VAL A 105 -0.25 -23.52 -35.02
CA VAL A 105 -1.35 -23.19 -35.96
C VAL A 105 -0.94 -22.07 -36.94
N MET A 106 -0.12 -21.11 -36.49
CA MET A 106 0.36 -20.01 -37.34
C MET A 106 1.41 -20.47 -38.37
N THR A 107 2.22 -21.47 -38.06
CA THR A 107 3.24 -22.00 -38.99
C THR A 107 2.64 -22.77 -40.17
N ASP A 108 1.54 -23.50 -39.96
CA ASP A 108 0.86 -24.23 -41.04
C ASP A 108 0.16 -23.27 -42.01
N PHE A 109 -0.32 -22.13 -41.50
CA PHE A 109 -0.98 -21.10 -42.30
C PHE A 109 -0.02 -20.33 -43.21
N PHE A 110 1.23 -20.10 -42.78
CA PHE A 110 2.23 -19.39 -43.58
C PHE A 110 2.92 -20.28 -44.63
N ASN A 111 3.02 -21.59 -44.38
CA ASN A 111 3.70 -22.51 -45.29
C ASN A 111 2.86 -22.96 -46.50
N GLN A 112 1.55 -22.71 -46.53
CA GLN A 112 0.67 -23.18 -47.61
C GLN A 112 0.50 -22.22 -48.80
N GLY A 113 1.18 -21.07 -48.83
CA GLY A 113 1.23 -20.20 -50.01
C GLY A 113 -0.10 -19.48 -50.29
N PHE A 114 -0.07 -18.14 -50.22
CA PHE A 114 -1.23 -17.29 -50.47
C PHE A 114 -1.66 -17.34 -51.95
N SER A 115 -2.53 -18.30 -52.30
CA SER A 115 -3.29 -18.25 -53.56
C SER A 115 -4.56 -17.40 -53.36
N LEU A 116 -4.72 -16.37 -54.19
CA LEU A 116 -5.75 -15.31 -54.14
C LEU A 116 -7.18 -15.77 -54.48
N LYS A 117 -7.62 -16.92 -53.96
CA LYS A 117 -9.03 -17.34 -54.01
C LYS A 117 -9.54 -17.85 -52.65
N PRO A 118 -9.61 -16.99 -51.60
CA PRO A 118 -10.58 -17.29 -50.54
C PRO A 118 -11.05 -16.03 -49.74
N ILE A 119 -11.62 -15.00 -50.37
CA ILE A 119 -12.10 -13.82 -49.60
C ILE A 119 -13.19 -14.20 -48.59
N ALA A 120 -14.03 -15.20 -48.90
CA ALA A 120 -15.08 -15.67 -48.00
C ALA A 120 -14.56 -16.45 -46.77
N ALA A 121 -13.43 -17.15 -46.88
CA ALA A 121 -12.88 -17.92 -45.77
C ALA A 121 -12.10 -17.04 -44.78
N PHE A 122 -11.50 -15.94 -45.25
CA PHE A 122 -10.86 -14.97 -44.36
C PHE A 122 -11.86 -14.21 -43.48
N ALA A 123 -13.04 -13.86 -44.00
CA ALA A 123 -14.07 -13.16 -43.23
C ALA A 123 -14.62 -14.01 -42.07
N SER A 124 -14.82 -15.32 -42.27
CA SER A 124 -15.31 -16.20 -41.21
C SER A 124 -14.26 -16.46 -40.13
N VAL A 125 -12.99 -16.66 -40.51
CA VAL A 125 -11.89 -16.81 -39.54
C VAL A 125 -11.69 -15.52 -38.75
N PHE A 126 -11.73 -14.35 -39.40
CA PHE A 126 -11.60 -13.06 -38.70
C PHE A 126 -12.77 -12.82 -37.75
N LEU A 127 -14.00 -13.15 -38.14
CA LEU A 127 -15.18 -13.02 -37.27
C LEU A 127 -15.11 -13.96 -36.06
N VAL A 128 -14.63 -15.21 -36.23
CA VAL A 128 -14.42 -16.14 -35.11
C VAL A 128 -13.29 -15.66 -34.19
N VAL A 129 -12.22 -15.06 -34.73
CA VAL A 129 -11.14 -14.47 -33.94
C VAL A 129 -11.61 -13.23 -33.20
N VAL A 130 -12.38 -12.33 -33.85
CA VAL A 130 -12.93 -11.14 -33.20
C VAL A 130 -13.94 -11.53 -32.13
N ILE A 131 -14.87 -12.45 -32.40
CA ILE A 131 -15.82 -12.96 -31.40
C ILE A 131 -15.07 -13.68 -30.28
N GLY A 132 -14.03 -14.47 -30.59
CA GLY A 132 -13.20 -15.15 -29.60
C GLY A 132 -12.40 -14.19 -28.70
N ILE A 133 -11.86 -13.11 -29.26
CA ILE A 133 -11.19 -12.04 -28.51
C ILE A 133 -12.22 -11.26 -27.68
N TYR A 134 -13.39 -10.96 -28.25
CA TYR A 134 -14.45 -10.23 -27.56
C TYR A 134 -15.02 -11.04 -26.39
N THR A 135 -15.25 -12.35 -26.57
CA THR A 135 -15.69 -13.23 -25.50
C THR A 135 -14.59 -13.49 -24.48
N LEU A 136 -13.31 -13.58 -24.86
CA LEU A 136 -12.20 -13.69 -23.90
C LEU A 136 -12.02 -12.41 -23.08
N GLN A 137 -12.16 -11.23 -23.67
CA GLN A 137 -12.16 -9.97 -22.92
C GLN A 137 -13.37 -9.86 -21.98
N TYR A 138 -14.56 -10.30 -22.41
CA TYR A 138 -15.77 -10.28 -21.57
C TYR A 138 -15.80 -11.40 -20.50
N SER A 139 -15.07 -12.50 -20.71
CA SER A 139 -15.04 -13.65 -19.79
C SER A 139 -13.89 -13.59 -18.78
N SER A 140 -12.99 -12.62 -18.89
CA SER A 140 -11.81 -12.53 -18.01
C SER A 140 -11.99 -11.63 -16.78
N SER A 141 -13.21 -11.13 -16.51
CA SER A 141 -13.48 -10.26 -15.35
C SER A 141 -14.46 -10.85 -14.33
N SER A 142 -14.48 -12.18 -14.17
CA SER A 142 -14.73 -12.70 -12.81
C SER A 142 -13.47 -12.44 -11.98
N GLY A 143 -13.20 -11.14 -11.76
CA GLY A 143 -11.95 -10.61 -11.23
C GLY A 143 -11.95 -10.81 -9.73
N ASP A 144 -11.30 -11.87 -9.27
CA ASP A 144 -10.80 -11.90 -7.91
C ASP A 144 -9.68 -10.86 -7.82
N PHE A 145 -9.99 -9.72 -7.21
CA PHE A 145 -9.00 -8.69 -6.91
C PHE A 145 -8.20 -9.10 -5.66
N ASP A 146 -6.88 -8.98 -5.71
CA ASP A 146 -6.04 -9.16 -4.52
C ASP A 146 -6.01 -7.84 -3.74
N ILE A 147 -6.82 -7.78 -2.68
CA ILE A 147 -6.98 -6.59 -1.84
C ILE A 147 -6.27 -6.83 -0.51
N ASN A 148 -5.25 -6.03 -0.21
CA ASN A 148 -4.57 -6.03 1.07
C ASN A 148 -5.01 -4.83 1.92
N ILE A 149 -5.36 -5.09 3.17
CA ILE A 149 -5.85 -4.11 4.14
C ILE A 149 -4.90 -4.11 5.34
N LEU A 150 -4.29 -2.96 5.61
CA LEU A 150 -3.45 -2.74 6.78
C LEU A 150 -4.11 -1.68 7.67
N LEU A 151 -4.20 -1.96 8.97
CA LEU A 151 -4.70 -1.01 9.95
C LEU A 151 -3.53 -0.42 10.74
N HIS A 152 -3.40 0.89 10.70
CA HIS A 152 -2.47 1.64 11.52
C HIS A 152 -3.21 2.18 12.73
N GLY A 153 -2.65 1.96 13.91
CA GLY A 153 -3.10 2.51 15.19
C GLY A 153 -2.12 3.58 15.69
N ARG A 154 -2.65 4.53 16.47
CA ARG A 154 -1.86 5.58 17.10
C ARG A 154 -2.46 5.93 18.45
N THR A 155 -1.66 5.84 19.51
CA THR A 155 -2.09 6.16 20.88
C THR A 155 -1.35 7.39 21.40
N GLN A 156 -2.03 8.26 22.14
CA GLN A 156 -1.41 9.44 22.73
C GLN A 156 -0.66 9.05 24.01
N ILE A 157 0.66 9.24 24.02
CA ILE A 157 1.54 8.84 25.13
C ILE A 157 1.91 10.00 26.06
N GLY A 158 1.59 11.24 25.68
CA GLY A 158 1.84 12.40 26.52
C GLY A 158 1.82 13.72 25.76
N PHE A 159 2.49 14.72 26.35
CA PHE A 159 2.70 16.03 25.73
C PHE A 159 4.17 16.42 25.82
N ARG A 160 4.75 16.89 24.71
CA ARG A 160 6.10 17.42 24.65
C ARG A 160 6.07 18.86 24.14
N GLY A 161 6.38 19.81 25.01
CA GLY A 161 6.34 21.24 24.65
C GLY A 161 4.93 21.75 24.32
N GLY A 162 3.89 21.16 24.92
CA GLY A 162 2.50 21.53 24.69
C GLY A 162 1.86 20.88 23.46
N GLN A 163 2.62 20.11 22.67
CA GLN A 163 2.09 19.31 21.57
C GLN A 163 1.88 17.85 22.01
N PRO A 164 0.77 17.21 21.59
CA PRO A 164 0.53 15.80 21.89
C PRO A 164 1.59 14.93 21.22
N GLU A 165 2.14 14.01 21.99
CA GLU A 165 3.10 12.99 21.54
C GLU A 165 2.37 11.67 21.38
N PHE A 166 2.69 10.94 20.31
CA PHE A 166 1.95 9.74 19.95
C PHE A 166 2.89 8.59 19.61
N HIS A 167 2.44 7.37 19.91
CA HIS A 167 3.06 6.13 19.51
C HIS A 167 2.25 5.48 18.39
N ASN A 168 2.88 5.29 17.22
CA ASN A 168 2.27 4.65 16.06
C ASN A 168 2.60 3.15 16.05
N PHE A 169 1.65 2.31 15.63
CA PHE A 169 1.79 0.86 15.54
C PHE A 169 0.86 0.30 14.45
N THR A 170 1.10 -0.95 14.06
CA THR A 170 0.23 -1.68 13.13
C THR A 170 -0.66 -2.65 13.92
N VAL A 171 -1.90 -2.80 13.48
CA VAL A 171 -2.91 -3.66 14.11
C VAL A 171 -3.17 -4.85 13.20
N ASP A 172 -2.97 -6.04 13.73
CA ASP A 172 -3.29 -7.29 13.04
C ASP A 172 -4.82 -7.49 12.92
N PRO A 173 -5.31 -8.33 11.99
CA PRO A 173 -6.71 -8.72 11.95
C PRO A 173 -7.17 -9.33 13.29
N ASN A 174 -8.30 -8.83 13.80
CA ASN A 174 -8.83 -9.08 15.14
C ASN A 174 -7.93 -8.59 16.29
N GLY A 175 -7.02 -7.67 15.99
CA GLY A 175 -6.24 -6.92 16.96
C GLY A 175 -7.11 -5.99 17.79
N LYS A 176 -6.48 -5.23 18.69
CA LYS A 176 -7.16 -4.42 19.70
C LYS A 176 -6.72 -2.97 19.62
N LEU A 177 -7.69 -2.07 19.72
CA LEU A 177 -7.50 -0.65 19.94
C LEU A 177 -8.32 -0.22 21.14
N ASN A 178 -7.84 0.78 21.88
CA ASN A 178 -8.56 1.32 23.03
C ASN A 178 -9.33 2.56 22.61
N SER A 179 -10.35 2.90 23.39
CA SER A 179 -11.06 4.17 23.30
C SER A 179 -10.06 5.32 23.37
N GLU A 180 -10.31 6.38 22.60
CA GLU A 180 -9.40 7.51 22.37
C GLU A 180 -8.13 7.20 21.56
N ASP A 181 -7.91 5.94 21.14
CA ASP A 181 -6.89 5.66 20.13
C ASP A 181 -7.35 6.17 18.75
N TYR A 182 -6.36 6.51 17.93
CA TYR A 182 -6.55 6.94 16.56
C TYR A 182 -6.23 5.79 15.62
N PHE A 183 -6.95 5.71 14.50
CA PHE A 183 -6.67 4.69 13.50
C PHE A 183 -6.80 5.19 12.06
N LYS A 184 -6.16 4.47 11.16
CA LYS A 184 -6.11 4.77 9.73
C LYS A 184 -5.93 3.47 8.94
N PHE A 185 -6.74 3.28 7.92
CA PHE A 185 -6.59 2.16 7.00
C PHE A 185 -5.68 2.53 5.84
N GLU A 186 -4.86 1.56 5.44
CA GLU A 186 -4.11 1.57 4.20
C GLU A 186 -4.60 0.38 3.38
N ILE A 187 -5.03 0.64 2.15
CA ILE A 187 -5.62 -0.36 1.27
C ILE A 187 -4.84 -0.35 -0.04
N SER A 188 -4.43 -1.51 -0.49
CA SER A 188 -3.80 -1.71 -1.79
C SER A 188 -4.57 -2.77 -2.59
N ILE A 189 -4.68 -2.53 -3.89
CA ILE A 189 -5.35 -3.42 -4.85
C ILE A 189 -4.40 -3.70 -6.02
N ASP A 190 -4.36 -4.93 -6.48
CA ASP A 190 -3.46 -5.35 -7.56
C ASP A 190 -3.88 -4.81 -8.94
N ASP A 191 -5.16 -4.92 -9.26
CA ASP A 191 -5.74 -4.50 -10.54
C ASP A 191 -6.70 -3.31 -10.39
N SER A 192 -6.91 -2.58 -11.48
CA SER A 192 -7.81 -1.42 -11.48
C SER A 192 -9.26 -1.84 -11.28
N ALA A 193 -9.96 -1.20 -10.35
CA ALA A 193 -11.33 -1.56 -9.98
C ALA A 193 -12.14 -0.36 -9.48
N PHE A 194 -13.46 -0.47 -9.57
CA PHE A 194 -14.37 0.32 -8.75
C PHE A 194 -14.40 -0.25 -7.35
N ILE A 195 -13.99 0.56 -6.38
CA ILE A 195 -14.00 0.20 -4.96
C ILE A 195 -15.13 0.90 -4.22
N TYR A 196 -15.63 0.22 -3.19
CA TYR A 196 -16.56 0.76 -2.23
C TYR A 196 -16.14 0.31 -0.85
N VAL A 197 -15.91 1.26 0.06
CA VAL A 197 -15.45 0.99 1.41
C VAL A 197 -16.56 1.28 2.39
N ILE A 198 -17.02 0.24 3.05
CA ILE A 198 -18.06 0.30 4.07
C ILE A 198 -17.41 0.06 5.43
N PHE A 199 -17.79 0.86 6.41
CA PHE A 199 -17.35 0.70 7.78
C PHE A 199 -18.55 0.41 8.67
N GLN A 200 -18.42 -0.57 9.56
CA GLN A 200 -19.38 -0.88 10.58
C GLN A 200 -18.75 -0.60 11.95
N ASP A 201 -19.35 0.31 12.70
CA ASP A 201 -18.91 0.62 14.06
C ASP A 201 -19.36 -0.45 15.08
N SER A 202 -18.92 -0.28 16.31
CA SER A 202 -19.27 -1.16 17.44
C SER A 202 -20.76 -1.20 17.78
N SER A 203 -21.51 -0.16 17.44
CA SER A 203 -22.97 -0.06 17.62
C SER A 203 -23.73 -0.75 16.49
N GLY A 204 -23.03 -1.19 15.45
CA GLY A 204 -23.59 -1.81 14.25
C GLY A 204 -24.02 -0.80 13.19
N ASN A 205 -23.75 0.49 13.35
CA ASN A 205 -24.04 1.50 12.34
C ASN A 205 -23.11 1.29 11.14
N ILE A 206 -23.68 1.39 9.94
CA ILE A 206 -22.97 1.17 8.68
C ILE A 206 -22.79 2.52 7.97
N GLU A 207 -21.56 2.85 7.64
CA GLU A 207 -21.18 4.08 6.93
C GLU A 207 -20.42 3.75 5.64
N LEU A 208 -20.71 4.48 4.56
CA LEU A 208 -19.94 4.43 3.32
C LEU A 208 -18.81 5.46 3.40
N LEU A 209 -17.58 5.00 3.63
CA LEU A 209 -16.40 5.86 3.77
C LEU A 209 -15.87 6.37 2.42
N GLN A 210 -15.86 5.50 1.40
CA GLN A 210 -15.32 5.86 0.08
C GLN A 210 -15.99 5.06 -1.03
N LYS A 211 -16.09 5.68 -2.21
CA LYS A 211 -16.43 5.02 -3.46
C LYS A 211 -15.67 5.66 -4.63
N GLY A 212 -15.29 4.86 -5.62
CA GLY A 212 -14.69 5.39 -6.85
C GLY A 212 -13.83 4.38 -7.57
N PHE A 213 -13.31 4.78 -8.73
CA PHE A 213 -12.36 3.99 -9.50
C PHE A 213 -10.94 4.19 -8.97
N ILE A 214 -10.24 3.09 -8.71
CA ILE A 214 -8.83 3.06 -8.35
C ILE A 214 -8.05 2.33 -9.43
N GLU A 215 -6.92 2.90 -9.82
CA GLU A 215 -5.96 2.22 -10.69
C GLU A 215 -5.19 1.16 -9.91
N GLY A 216 -4.98 0.00 -10.52
CA GLY A 216 -4.24 -1.12 -9.92
C GLY A 216 -2.82 -0.72 -9.50
N GLY A 217 -2.35 -1.32 -8.42
CA GLY A 217 -1.06 -1.02 -7.79
C GLY A 217 -1.02 0.29 -7.00
N LYS A 218 -2.11 1.06 -6.94
CA LYS A 218 -2.19 2.24 -6.07
C LYS A 218 -2.62 1.87 -4.66
N THR A 219 -1.97 2.50 -3.69
CA THR A 219 -2.38 2.47 -2.29
C THR A 219 -3.24 3.69 -1.98
N ILE A 220 -4.35 3.48 -1.30
CA ILE A 220 -5.20 4.53 -0.75
C ILE A 220 -5.19 4.49 0.77
N PHE A 221 -5.50 5.63 1.36
CA PHE A 221 -5.52 5.82 2.80
C PHE A 221 -6.88 6.34 3.26
N LEU A 222 -7.41 5.76 4.34
CA LEU A 222 -8.69 6.16 4.92
C LEU A 222 -8.53 6.49 6.41
N PRO A 223 -8.80 7.75 6.83
CA PRO A 223 -9.21 8.87 5.99
C PRO A 223 -8.04 9.39 5.13
N GLU A 224 -8.35 10.16 4.08
CA GLU A 224 -7.34 10.73 3.18
C GLU A 224 -6.43 11.75 3.90
N ASN A 225 -5.20 11.91 3.37
CA ASN A 225 -4.15 12.79 3.89
C ASN A 225 -3.62 12.37 5.28
N GLU A 226 -3.09 13.30 6.07
CA GLU A 226 -2.56 13.05 7.43
C GLU A 226 -3.65 12.95 8.51
N LYS A 227 -4.92 12.79 8.11
CA LYS A 227 -6.03 12.64 9.04
C LYS A 227 -6.07 11.22 9.62
N TRP A 228 -6.72 11.11 10.77
CA TRP A 228 -6.95 9.85 11.48
C TRP A 228 -8.40 9.81 11.95
N PHE A 229 -9.00 8.62 11.95
CA PHE A 229 -10.22 8.38 12.71
C PHE A 229 -9.87 8.35 14.20
N HIS A 230 -10.83 8.70 15.05
CA HIS A 230 -10.68 8.71 16.50
C HIS A 230 -11.76 7.83 17.10
N LEU A 231 -11.35 6.83 17.88
CA LEU A 231 -12.29 5.93 18.54
C LEU A 231 -13.01 6.66 19.66
N ASP A 232 -14.32 6.51 19.69
CA ASP A 232 -15.14 7.00 20.77
C ASP A 232 -15.09 6.03 21.97
N HIS A 233 -16.08 6.12 22.86
CA HIS A 233 -16.17 5.25 24.04
C HIS A 233 -17.09 4.03 23.82
N ASN A 234 -17.61 3.83 22.62
CA ASN A 234 -18.51 2.72 22.32
C ASN A 234 -17.69 1.47 22.03
N ILE A 235 -17.43 0.65 23.05
CA ILE A 235 -16.66 -0.59 22.89
C ILE A 235 -17.40 -1.63 22.03
N GLY A 236 -16.65 -2.46 21.31
CA GLY A 236 -17.23 -3.54 20.53
C GLY A 236 -16.33 -4.03 19.40
N LYS A 237 -16.94 -4.62 18.38
CA LYS A 237 -16.22 -5.12 17.21
C LYS A 237 -16.47 -4.18 16.04
N GLU A 238 -15.42 -3.60 15.50
CA GLU A 238 -15.48 -2.75 14.31
C GLU A 238 -15.04 -3.54 13.07
N ARG A 239 -15.63 -3.22 11.92
CA ARG A 239 -15.39 -3.96 10.67
C ARG A 239 -15.32 -3.02 9.48
N LEU A 240 -14.28 -3.19 8.67
CA LEU A 240 -14.16 -2.58 7.36
C LEU A 240 -14.46 -3.64 6.29
N TYR A 241 -15.32 -3.31 5.35
CA TYR A 241 -15.61 -4.12 4.17
C TYR A 241 -15.19 -3.35 2.92
N ILE A 242 -14.46 -4.02 2.04
CA ILE A 242 -14.07 -3.49 0.74
C ILE A 242 -14.73 -4.35 -0.32
N ILE A 243 -15.53 -3.70 -1.15
CA ILE A 243 -16.17 -4.32 -2.30
C ILE A 243 -15.47 -3.78 -3.55
N ALA A 244 -14.81 -4.66 -4.30
CA ALA A 244 -14.14 -4.33 -5.55
C ALA A 244 -14.87 -4.98 -6.73
N SER A 245 -15.08 -4.21 -7.79
CA SER A 245 -15.76 -4.65 -9.01
C SER A 245 -15.08 -4.08 -10.24
N ALA A 246 -15.07 -4.84 -11.33
CA ALA A 246 -14.54 -4.36 -12.62
C ALA A 246 -15.38 -3.21 -13.19
N ASP A 247 -16.70 -3.25 -12.97
CA ASP A 247 -17.66 -2.23 -13.39
C ASP A 247 -18.27 -1.50 -12.19
N GLU A 248 -18.71 -0.26 -12.40
CA GLU A 248 -19.45 0.49 -11.38
C GLU A 248 -20.74 -0.26 -10.99
N ILE A 249 -20.96 -0.43 -9.69
CA ILE A 249 -22.16 -1.09 -9.17
C ILE A 249 -23.30 -0.06 -9.11
N PRO A 250 -24.37 -0.23 -9.93
CA PRO A 250 -25.50 0.69 -9.92
C PRO A 250 -26.25 0.61 -8.59
N ASP A 251 -26.78 1.75 -8.17
CA ASP A 251 -27.60 1.91 -6.97
C ASP A 251 -26.92 1.38 -5.68
N PHE A 252 -25.58 1.42 -5.63
CA PHE A 252 -24.80 0.89 -4.53
C PHE A 252 -25.31 1.38 -3.16
N SER A 253 -25.53 2.69 -3.01
CA SER A 253 -26.03 3.26 -1.76
C SER A 253 -27.42 2.71 -1.35
N GLN A 254 -28.31 2.44 -2.31
CA GLN A 254 -29.60 1.82 -2.00
C GLN A 254 -29.43 0.37 -1.54
N LYS A 255 -28.48 -0.37 -2.15
CA LYS A 255 -28.16 -1.75 -1.75
C LYS A 255 -27.56 -1.82 -0.35
N VAL A 256 -26.72 -0.86 0.03
CA VAL A 256 -26.16 -0.76 1.38
C VAL A 256 -27.26 -0.57 2.43
N ASN A 257 -28.27 0.26 2.15
CA ASN A 257 -29.39 0.46 3.07
C ASN A 257 -30.20 -0.83 3.32
N ASN A 258 -30.11 -1.84 2.45
CA ASN A 258 -30.77 -3.13 2.67
C ASN A 258 -30.05 -3.99 3.74
N PHE A 259 -28.83 -3.63 4.15
CA PHE A 259 -28.13 -4.32 5.24
C PHE A 259 -28.83 -4.19 6.58
N ASP A 260 -29.60 -3.13 6.80
CA ASP A 260 -30.39 -2.96 8.02
C ASP A 260 -31.48 -4.05 8.16
N ILE A 261 -31.86 -4.68 7.04
CA ILE A 261 -32.92 -5.69 6.99
C ILE A 261 -32.35 -7.11 7.02
N GLU A 262 -31.31 -7.38 6.24
CA GLU A 262 -30.75 -8.74 6.08
C GLU A 262 -29.50 -9.01 6.94
N GLY A 263 -28.89 -7.96 7.50
CA GLY A 263 -27.60 -8.01 8.18
C GLY A 263 -26.42 -7.96 7.20
N ILE A 264 -25.31 -7.35 7.65
CA ILE A 264 -24.10 -7.19 6.83
C ILE A 264 -23.45 -8.52 6.42
N ASP A 265 -23.79 -9.62 7.10
CA ASP A 265 -23.32 -10.96 6.76
C ASP A 265 -23.87 -11.47 5.40
N SER A 266 -24.86 -10.77 4.81
CA SER A 266 -25.36 -11.07 3.46
C SER A 266 -24.62 -10.32 2.34
N ILE A 267 -23.54 -9.57 2.64
CA ILE A 267 -22.80 -8.74 1.67
C ILE A 267 -22.38 -9.48 0.39
N GLU A 268 -21.88 -10.71 0.51
CA GLU A 268 -21.48 -11.52 -0.65
C GLU A 268 -22.69 -11.92 -1.53
N LYS A 269 -23.88 -12.10 -0.92
CA LYS A 269 -25.12 -12.41 -1.65
C LYS A 269 -25.66 -11.17 -2.37
N ILE A 270 -25.50 -10.00 -1.79
CA ILE A 270 -25.94 -8.71 -2.37
C ILE A 270 -25.02 -8.30 -3.53
N PHE A 271 -23.73 -8.65 -3.46
CA PHE A 271 -22.73 -8.33 -4.48
C PHE A 271 -22.04 -9.58 -5.06
N PRO A 272 -22.79 -10.48 -5.74
CA PRO A 272 -22.28 -11.80 -6.16
C PRO A 272 -21.24 -11.75 -7.29
N LYS A 273 -20.98 -10.57 -7.85
CA LYS A 273 -20.01 -10.35 -8.94
C LYS A 273 -18.81 -9.50 -8.50
N ALA A 274 -18.76 -9.11 -7.23
CA ALA A 274 -17.70 -8.31 -6.68
C ALA A 274 -16.83 -9.16 -5.74
N THR A 275 -15.56 -8.81 -5.63
CA THR A 275 -14.70 -9.34 -4.56
C THR A 275 -15.01 -8.59 -3.29
N VAL A 276 -15.24 -9.32 -2.19
CA VAL A 276 -15.49 -8.72 -0.87
C VAL A 276 -14.39 -9.16 0.09
N ASN A 277 -13.61 -8.20 0.58
CA ASN A 277 -12.65 -8.41 1.65
C ASN A 277 -13.10 -7.70 2.92
N ALA A 278 -12.90 -8.34 4.07
CA ALA A 278 -13.27 -7.80 5.36
C ALA A 278 -12.06 -7.76 6.29
N PHE A 279 -11.91 -6.65 7.02
CA PHE A 279 -10.97 -6.50 8.12
C PHE A 279 -11.77 -6.17 9.38
N SER A 280 -11.41 -6.75 10.52
CA SER A 280 -12.09 -6.44 11.78
C SER A 280 -11.11 -6.31 12.93
N PHE A 281 -11.44 -5.49 13.92
CA PHE A 281 -10.67 -5.34 15.16
C PHE A 281 -11.60 -5.15 16.36
N GLU A 282 -11.07 -5.35 17.56
CA GLU A 282 -11.75 -5.10 18.83
C GLU A 282 -11.45 -3.68 19.32
N HIS A 283 -12.49 -2.90 19.60
CA HIS A 283 -12.43 -1.61 20.28
C HIS A 283 -12.77 -1.81 21.76
N LYS A 284 -11.87 -1.37 22.65
CA LYS A 284 -11.90 -1.58 24.10
C LYS A 284 -11.98 -0.33 24.95
#